data_AF-A0A971S4Z8-F1
#
_entry.id   AF-A0A971S4Z8-F1
#
_cell.length_a   1.000
_cell.length_b   1.000
_cell.length_c   1.000
_cell.angle_alpha   90.00
_cell.angle_beta   90.00
_cell.angle_gamma   90.00
#
_symmetry.space_group_name_H-M   'P 1'
#
loop_
_entity.id
_entity.type
_entity.pdbx_description
1 polymer ?
#
loop_
_entity_poly.entity_id
_entity_poly.type
_entity_poly.pdbx_seq_one_letter_code
_entity_poly.pdbx_strand_id
1 'polypeptide(L)'
;MKNLDEIMEKKAYYIDRKKEIEEAIETGKNLLYSLRQVNRNLDSASSWGLWDVLGGGMLVTMAKHSKLEKAKSEIPRAQSLLAKFYRELEDVGGHVDIDIEIGSFLTFADYFFDGLFADLTVQSRINDAKRRVRSTIDKVNSIMRRLESDLEDTIRAIEDLEKERLRIIEQE
;
A
#
# COMPACT_ATOMS: atom_id res chain seq x y z
N MET A 1 -16.58 -35.76 19.04
CA MET A 1 -17.29 -35.07 17.92
C MET A 1 -17.48 -33.55 18.07
N LYS A 2 -18.28 -32.98 19.01
CA LYS A 2 -18.52 -31.50 19.07
C LYS A 2 -17.25 -30.61 19.09
N ASN A 3 -16.17 -31.08 19.71
CA ASN A 3 -14.89 -30.34 19.73
C ASN A 3 -14.15 -30.34 18.38
N LEU A 4 -14.36 -31.36 17.54
CA LEU A 4 -13.68 -31.47 16.25
C LEU A 4 -14.30 -30.52 15.23
N ASP A 5 -15.63 -30.45 15.20
CA ASP A 5 -16.38 -29.55 14.31
C ASP A 5 -16.03 -28.08 14.60
N GLU A 6 -15.95 -27.69 15.87
CA GLU A 6 -15.56 -26.32 16.29
C GLU A 6 -14.13 -25.97 15.85
N ILE A 7 -13.19 -26.91 15.95
CA ILE A 7 -11.81 -26.70 15.47
C ILE A 7 -11.78 -26.51 13.96
N MET A 8 -12.56 -27.30 13.22
CA MET A 8 -12.64 -27.21 11.77
C MET A 8 -13.24 -25.88 11.31
N GLU A 9 -14.30 -25.41 11.98
CA GLU A 9 -14.90 -24.09 11.71
C GLU A 9 -13.90 -22.94 11.96
N LYS A 10 -13.23 -22.94 13.12
CA LYS A 10 -12.19 -21.94 13.43
C LYS A 10 -11.04 -21.98 12.43
N LYS A 11 -10.61 -23.18 12.04
CA LYS A 11 -9.52 -23.34 11.07
C LYS A 11 -9.93 -22.80 9.69
N ALA A 12 -11.15 -23.07 9.25
CA ALA A 12 -11.68 -22.52 7.99
C ALA A 12 -11.69 -20.99 8.02
N TYR A 13 -12.13 -20.39 9.13
CA TYR A 13 -12.07 -18.94 9.34
C TYR A 13 -10.64 -18.39 9.21
N TYR A 14 -9.65 -18.99 9.89
CA TYR A 14 -8.27 -18.50 9.80
C TYR A 14 -7.62 -18.73 8.43
N ILE A 15 -8.00 -19.78 7.70
CA ILE A 15 -7.53 -20.01 6.32
C ILE A 15 -8.05 -18.93 5.38
N ASP A 16 -9.34 -18.59 5.48
CA ASP A 16 -9.95 -17.50 4.70
C ASP A 16 -9.27 -16.17 5.04
N ARG A 17 -9.13 -15.88 6.35
CA ARG A 17 -8.40 -14.72 6.86
C ARG A 17 -6.98 -14.60 6.29
N LYS A 18 -6.23 -15.71 6.26
CA LYS A 18 -4.87 -15.76 5.71
C LYS A 18 -4.86 -15.33 4.24
N LYS A 19 -5.81 -15.82 3.45
CA LYS A 19 -5.93 -15.52 2.03
C LYS A 19 -6.17 -14.02 1.80
N GLU A 20 -7.11 -13.43 2.53
CA GLU A 20 -7.41 -11.99 2.40
C GLU A 20 -6.22 -11.11 2.78
N ILE A 21 -5.47 -11.47 3.83
CA ILE A 21 -4.24 -10.76 4.21
C ILE A 21 -3.17 -10.88 3.10
N GLU A 22 -3.01 -12.05 2.49
CA GLU A 22 -2.05 -12.26 1.39
C GLU A 22 -2.40 -11.42 0.15
N GLU A 23 -3.69 -11.32 -0.21
CA GLU A 23 -4.18 -10.50 -1.33
C GLU A 23 -3.95 -8.99 -1.08
N ALA A 24 -4.18 -8.53 0.16
CA ALA A 24 -3.86 -7.17 0.59
C ALA A 24 -2.35 -6.88 0.49
N ILE A 25 -1.50 -7.79 0.99
CA ILE A 25 -0.04 -7.67 0.92
C ILE A 25 0.44 -7.59 -0.54
N GLU A 26 -0.09 -8.44 -1.43
CA GLU A 26 0.27 -8.41 -2.85
C GLU A 26 -0.08 -7.06 -3.49
N THR A 27 -1.30 -6.58 -3.25
CA THR A 27 -1.74 -5.30 -3.79
C THR A 27 -0.94 -4.13 -3.21
N GLY A 28 -0.60 -4.18 -1.91
CA GLY A 28 0.26 -3.19 -1.25
C GLY A 28 1.69 -3.16 -1.82
N LYS A 29 2.28 -4.31 -2.17
CA LYS A 29 3.58 -4.39 -2.87
C LYS A 29 3.53 -3.71 -4.24
N ASN A 30 2.48 -3.98 -5.02
CA ASN A 30 2.27 -3.37 -6.33
C ASN A 30 2.11 -1.84 -6.23
N LEU A 31 1.34 -1.38 -5.24
CA LEU A 31 1.16 0.03 -4.93
C LEU A 31 2.48 0.71 -4.55
N LEU A 32 3.26 0.13 -3.64
CA LEU A 32 4.57 0.65 -3.23
C LEU A 32 5.53 0.77 -4.42
N TYR A 33 5.54 -0.22 -5.31
CA TYR A 33 6.33 -0.14 -6.54
C TYR A 33 5.92 1.07 -7.38
N SER A 34 4.62 1.25 -7.65
CA SER A 34 4.11 2.36 -8.46
C SER A 34 4.40 3.73 -7.81
N LEU A 35 4.15 3.88 -6.50
CA LEU A 35 4.45 5.12 -5.76
C LEU A 35 5.95 5.47 -5.79
N ARG A 36 6.84 4.47 -5.69
CA ARG A 36 8.29 4.69 -5.80
C ARG A 36 8.69 5.14 -7.20
N GLN A 37 8.04 4.63 -8.25
CA GLN A 37 8.28 5.08 -9.63
C GLN A 37 7.82 6.54 -9.83
N VAL A 38 6.65 6.90 -9.31
CA VAL A 38 6.17 8.29 -9.28
C VAL A 38 7.18 9.18 -8.53
N ASN A 39 7.61 8.80 -7.32
CA ASN A 39 8.58 9.58 -6.55
C ASN A 39 9.91 9.75 -7.29
N ARG A 40 10.46 8.70 -7.93
CA ARG A 40 11.70 8.78 -8.72
C ARG A 40 11.58 9.74 -9.90
N ASN A 41 10.45 9.72 -10.60
CA ASN A 41 10.20 10.61 -11.73
C ASN A 41 10.04 12.07 -11.26
N LEU A 42 9.36 12.31 -10.13
CA LEU A 42 9.25 13.64 -9.51
C LEU A 42 10.60 14.16 -8.98
N ASP A 43 11.40 13.30 -8.32
CA ASP A 43 12.76 13.62 -7.87
C ASP A 43 13.61 14.06 -9.06
N SER A 44 13.59 13.27 -10.15
CA SER A 44 14.28 13.60 -11.39
C SER A 44 13.80 14.91 -12.00
N ALA A 45 12.49 15.18 -12.03
CA ALA A 45 11.97 16.46 -12.55
C ALA A 45 12.40 17.67 -11.70
N SER A 46 12.55 17.50 -10.38
CA SER A 46 12.96 18.56 -9.46
C SER A 46 14.46 18.88 -9.50
N SER A 47 15.33 17.87 -9.63
CA SER A 47 16.80 18.06 -9.61
C SER A 47 17.33 18.79 -10.85
N TRP A 48 16.58 18.78 -11.96
CA TRP A 48 16.93 19.52 -13.17
C TRP A 48 16.53 21.01 -13.09
N GLY A 49 15.64 21.39 -12.16
CA GLY A 49 15.19 22.78 -11.97
C GLY A 49 16.13 23.67 -11.16
N LEU A 50 17.18 23.11 -10.54
CA LEU A 50 18.23 23.87 -9.84
C LEU A 50 19.37 24.30 -10.77
N TRP A 51 19.46 23.72 -11.98
CA TRP A 51 20.49 24.07 -12.96
C TRP A 51 20.17 25.35 -13.74
N ASP A 52 18.92 25.84 -13.73
CA ASP A 52 18.51 27.10 -14.40
C ASP A 52 19.20 28.36 -13.83
N VAL A 53 19.86 28.27 -12.66
CA VAL A 53 20.54 29.41 -12.03
C VAL A 53 22.05 29.44 -12.35
N LEU A 54 22.60 28.39 -12.97
CA LEU A 54 24.03 28.28 -13.33
C LEU A 54 24.22 28.16 -14.85
N GLY A 55 23.84 29.21 -15.57
CA GLY A 55 24.52 29.55 -16.83
C GLY A 55 24.10 28.79 -18.10
N GLY A 56 22.93 29.13 -18.63
CA GLY A 56 22.75 29.38 -20.08
C GLY A 56 22.59 28.19 -21.03
N GLY A 57 21.50 28.23 -21.82
CA GLY A 57 21.53 27.76 -23.21
C GLY A 57 20.71 26.50 -23.53
N MET A 58 19.40 26.67 -23.74
CA MET A 58 18.56 26.01 -24.77
C MET A 58 18.44 24.47 -24.86
N LEU A 59 19.24 23.66 -24.16
CA LEU A 59 19.18 22.18 -24.23
C LEU A 59 18.38 21.50 -23.11
N VAL A 60 17.95 22.26 -22.09
CA VAL A 60 17.38 21.71 -20.84
C VAL A 60 15.85 21.49 -20.91
N THR A 61 15.16 22.15 -21.85
CA THR A 61 13.70 22.18 -21.88
C THR A 61 13.05 20.85 -22.29
N MET A 62 13.67 20.06 -23.18
CA MET A 62 13.05 18.83 -23.72
C MET A 62 13.09 17.64 -22.73
N ALA A 63 14.16 17.52 -21.95
CA ALA A 63 14.27 16.47 -20.92
C ALA A 63 13.27 16.69 -19.77
N LYS A 64 12.99 17.95 -19.42
CA LYS A 64 12.05 18.39 -18.36
C LYS A 64 10.62 17.92 -18.63
N HIS A 65 10.13 18.03 -19.87
CA HIS A 65 8.80 17.55 -20.25
C HIS A 65 8.70 16.02 -20.17
N SER A 66 9.69 15.28 -20.68
CA SER A 66 9.59 13.81 -20.78
C SER A 66 9.44 13.09 -19.42
N LYS A 67 10.05 13.61 -18.34
CA LYS A 67 10.01 12.99 -17.01
C LYS A 67 8.79 13.38 -16.21
N LEU A 68 8.34 14.63 -16.34
CA LEU A 68 7.09 15.08 -15.75
C LEU A 68 5.89 14.38 -16.40
N GLU A 69 5.89 14.25 -17.73
CA GLU A 69 4.85 13.49 -18.44
C GLU A 69 4.88 12.00 -18.08
N LYS A 70 6.06 11.39 -17.86
CA LYS A 70 6.17 10.03 -17.31
C LYS A 70 5.64 9.91 -15.87
N ALA A 71 5.87 10.91 -15.02
CA ALA A 71 5.27 10.93 -13.69
C ALA A 71 3.74 10.98 -13.80
N LYS A 72 3.21 11.88 -14.64
CA LYS A 72 1.76 12.01 -14.92
C LYS A 72 1.15 10.74 -15.49
N SER A 73 1.84 10.01 -16.36
CA SER A 73 1.31 8.76 -16.91
C SER A 73 1.26 7.61 -15.90
N GLU A 74 2.13 7.62 -14.88
CA GLU A 74 2.16 6.59 -13.82
C GLU A 74 1.17 6.89 -12.68
N ILE A 75 0.72 8.14 -12.58
CA ILE A 75 -0.21 8.57 -11.53
C ILE A 75 -1.53 7.79 -11.57
N PRO A 76 -2.26 7.68 -12.70
CA PRO A 76 -3.52 6.92 -12.76
C PRO A 76 -3.37 5.47 -12.30
N ARG A 77 -2.21 4.85 -12.58
CA ARG A 77 -1.90 3.51 -12.12
C ARG A 77 -1.76 3.46 -10.60
N ALA A 78 -1.04 4.41 -10.00
CA ALA A 78 -0.93 4.51 -8.55
C ALA A 78 -2.30 4.75 -7.89
N GLN A 79 -3.18 5.54 -8.52
CA GLN A 79 -4.56 5.76 -8.04
C GLN A 79 -5.36 4.47 -8.03
N SER A 80 -5.36 3.73 -9.15
CA SER A 80 -6.06 2.46 -9.29
C SER A 80 -5.55 1.41 -8.28
N LEU A 81 -4.24 1.29 -8.12
CA LEU A 81 -3.63 0.37 -7.16
C LEU A 81 -3.93 0.73 -5.71
N LEU A 82 -4.01 2.02 -5.39
CA LEU A 82 -4.35 2.48 -4.05
C LEU A 82 -5.81 2.20 -3.72
N ALA A 83 -6.73 2.45 -4.66
CA ALA A 83 -8.14 2.09 -4.53
C ALA A 83 -8.34 0.58 -4.43
N LYS A 84 -7.55 -0.21 -5.17
CA LYS A 84 -7.56 -1.66 -5.03
C LYS A 84 -7.07 -2.06 -3.64
N PHE A 85 -5.90 -1.57 -3.20
CA PHE A 85 -5.33 -1.88 -1.88
C PHE A 85 -6.31 -1.55 -0.76
N TYR A 86 -7.03 -0.44 -0.89
CA TYR A 86 -8.08 -0.08 0.03
C TYR A 86 -9.19 -1.15 0.13
N ARG A 87 -9.73 -1.63 -0.99
CA ARG A 87 -10.76 -2.69 -0.96
C ARG A 87 -10.24 -3.97 -0.29
N GLU A 88 -9.02 -4.39 -0.63
CA GLU A 88 -8.42 -5.57 0.01
C GLU A 88 -8.27 -5.37 1.54
N LEU A 89 -8.02 -4.13 2.00
CA LEU A 89 -7.95 -3.83 3.43
C LEU A 89 -9.33 -3.92 4.11
N GLU A 90 -10.42 -3.58 3.42
CA GLU A 90 -11.78 -3.74 3.96
C GLU A 90 -12.14 -5.22 4.14
N ASP A 91 -11.76 -6.06 3.18
CA ASP A 91 -11.95 -7.51 3.25
C ASP A 91 -11.11 -8.14 4.39
N VAL A 92 -10.03 -7.45 4.78
CA VAL A 92 -9.20 -7.75 5.95
C VAL A 92 -9.76 -7.11 7.26
N GLY A 93 -10.93 -6.49 7.29
CA GLY A 93 -11.49 -5.90 8.53
C GLY A 93 -11.83 -6.94 9.62
N GLY A 94 -11.44 -6.69 10.88
CA GLY A 94 -11.72 -7.60 12.02
C GLY A 94 -10.93 -7.35 13.32
N HIS A 95 -9.89 -6.50 13.28
CA HIS A 95 -9.11 -6.11 14.46
C HIS A 95 -9.11 -4.59 14.63
N VAL A 96 -9.48 -4.11 15.83
CA VAL A 96 -9.70 -2.69 16.15
C VAL A 96 -8.50 -1.79 15.79
N ASP A 97 -7.27 -2.25 16.01
CA ASP A 97 -6.07 -1.45 15.73
C ASP A 97 -5.79 -1.27 14.24
N ILE A 98 -6.09 -2.29 13.43
CA ILE A 98 -5.97 -2.26 11.98
C ILE A 98 -7.12 -1.47 11.37
N ASP A 99 -8.34 -1.65 11.87
CA ASP A 99 -9.52 -0.90 11.43
C ASP A 99 -9.32 0.62 11.61
N ILE A 100 -8.70 1.06 12.70
CA ILE A 100 -8.38 2.49 12.94
C ILE A 100 -7.38 3.02 11.92
N GLU A 101 -6.33 2.26 11.59
CA GLU A 101 -5.31 2.70 10.64
C GLU A 101 -5.83 2.66 9.19
N ILE A 102 -6.67 1.67 8.85
CA ILE A 102 -7.40 1.60 7.57
C ILE A 102 -8.33 2.82 7.44
N GLY A 103 -9.13 3.15 8.46
CA GLY A 103 -10.01 4.33 8.44
C GLY A 103 -9.26 5.65 8.30
N SER A 104 -8.11 5.78 8.97
CA SER A 104 -7.20 6.94 8.84
C SER A 104 -6.57 7.02 7.43
N PHE A 105 -6.21 5.87 6.86
CA PHE A 105 -5.63 5.76 5.52
C PHE A 105 -6.64 6.12 4.43
N LEU A 106 -7.88 5.66 4.59
CA LEU A 106 -9.02 5.99 3.75
C LEU A 106 -9.23 7.49 3.61
N THR A 107 -9.43 8.13 4.76
CA THR A 107 -9.61 9.57 4.86
C THR A 107 -8.43 10.31 4.22
N PHE A 108 -7.21 9.80 4.43
CA PHE A 108 -6.02 10.35 3.80
C PHE A 108 -5.99 10.19 2.28
N ALA A 109 -6.37 9.03 1.74
CA ALA A 109 -6.34 8.76 0.30
C ALA A 109 -7.24 9.74 -0.45
N ASP A 110 -8.45 9.99 0.04
CA ASP A 110 -9.40 10.95 -0.53
C ASP A 110 -8.79 12.36 -0.61
N TYR A 111 -8.27 12.88 0.52
CA TYR A 111 -7.60 14.18 0.55
C TYR A 111 -6.29 14.23 -0.26
N PHE A 112 -5.59 13.10 -0.36
CA PHE A 112 -4.35 12.99 -1.13
C PHE A 112 -4.63 13.13 -2.62
N PHE A 113 -5.67 12.46 -3.13
CA PHE A 113 -6.03 12.49 -4.55
C PHE A 113 -6.51 13.86 -5.02
N ASP A 114 -7.38 14.52 -4.24
CA ASP A 114 -7.94 15.81 -4.60
C ASP A 114 -6.87 16.92 -4.69
N GLY A 115 -5.86 16.87 -3.82
CA GLY A 115 -4.85 17.92 -3.72
C GLY A 115 -3.54 17.68 -4.49
N LEU A 116 -3.23 16.44 -4.86
CA LEU A 116 -1.93 16.10 -5.47
C LEU A 116 -1.92 16.26 -6.99
N PHE A 117 -3.02 15.92 -7.67
CA PHE A 117 -3.00 15.65 -9.10
C PHE A 117 -3.63 16.73 -9.98
N ALA A 118 -4.41 17.63 -9.41
CA ALA A 118 -5.04 18.73 -10.14
C ALA A 118 -4.04 19.80 -10.64
N ASP A 119 -2.81 19.81 -10.12
CA ASP A 119 -2.09 21.06 -9.97
C ASP A 119 -0.59 20.98 -10.27
N LEU A 120 -0.09 19.91 -10.90
CA LEU A 120 1.33 19.75 -11.31
C LEU A 120 1.77 20.70 -12.46
N THR A 121 1.16 21.87 -12.57
CA THR A 121 1.39 22.90 -13.60
C THR A 121 2.44 23.94 -13.18
N VAL A 122 2.83 23.99 -11.90
CA VAL A 122 3.79 24.98 -11.35
C VAL A 122 4.90 24.30 -10.52
N GLN A 123 6.14 24.81 -10.60
CA GLN A 123 7.34 24.22 -9.99
C GLN A 123 7.27 24.05 -8.46
N SER A 124 6.60 24.96 -7.73
CA SER A 124 6.37 24.82 -6.28
C SER A 124 5.60 23.54 -5.91
N ARG A 125 4.76 23.06 -6.82
CA ARG A 125 3.86 21.93 -6.62
C ARG A 125 4.53 20.57 -6.84
N ILE A 126 5.71 20.53 -7.49
CA ILE A 126 6.53 19.30 -7.61
C ILE A 126 7.08 18.90 -6.23
N ASN A 127 7.58 19.85 -5.46
CA ASN A 127 8.11 19.58 -4.12
C ASN A 127 7.01 19.12 -3.17
N ASP A 128 5.81 19.69 -3.28
CA ASP A 128 4.64 19.28 -2.52
C ASP A 128 4.22 17.86 -2.90
N ALA A 129 4.25 17.56 -4.20
CA ALA A 129 3.94 16.23 -4.70
C ALA A 129 4.90 15.17 -4.19
N LYS A 130 6.20 15.46 -4.17
CA LYS A 130 7.21 14.57 -3.57
C LYS A 130 6.96 14.30 -2.10
N ARG A 131 6.69 15.35 -1.30
CA ARG A 131 6.41 15.19 0.13
C ARG A 131 5.17 14.33 0.37
N ARG A 132 4.12 14.57 -0.41
CA ARG A 132 2.87 13.79 -0.36
C ARG A 132 3.13 12.32 -0.73
N VAL A 133 3.77 12.04 -1.87
CA VAL A 133 4.03 10.65 -2.32
C VAL A 133 4.89 9.88 -1.30
N ARG A 134 5.90 10.53 -0.69
CA ARG A 134 6.70 9.91 0.38
C ARG A 134 5.87 9.59 1.61
N SER A 135 5.02 10.52 2.05
CA SER A 135 4.09 10.27 3.16
C SER A 135 3.15 9.09 2.87
N THR A 136 2.65 8.96 1.64
CA THR A 136 1.84 7.79 1.24
C THR A 136 2.64 6.51 1.29
N ILE A 137 3.89 6.51 0.79
CA ILE A 137 4.78 5.34 0.88
C ILE A 137 4.98 4.94 2.35
N ASP A 138 5.21 5.88 3.25
CA ASP A 138 5.43 5.62 4.67
C ASP A 138 4.19 5.02 5.33
N LYS A 139 2.99 5.54 5.01
CA LYS A 139 1.71 4.99 5.49
C LYS A 139 1.47 3.58 4.98
N VAL A 140 1.66 3.33 3.68
CA VAL A 140 1.50 1.99 3.10
C VAL A 140 2.49 1.02 3.75
N ASN A 141 3.75 1.41 3.96
CA ASN A 141 4.72 0.56 4.67
C ASN A 141 4.30 0.27 6.12
N SER A 142 3.62 1.20 6.81
CA SER A 142 3.09 0.97 8.17
C SER A 142 2.03 -0.11 8.18
N ILE A 143 1.06 0.01 7.28
CA ILE A 143 -0.02 -0.97 7.11
C ILE A 143 0.57 -2.33 6.71
N MET A 144 1.52 -2.36 5.77
CA MET A 144 2.18 -3.59 5.35
C MET A 144 2.85 -4.34 6.51
N ARG A 145 3.55 -3.63 7.40
CA ARG A 145 4.17 -4.27 8.59
C ARG A 145 3.13 -4.91 9.51
N ARG A 146 1.95 -4.29 9.63
CA ARG A 146 0.85 -4.83 10.43
C ARG A 146 0.19 -6.03 9.76
N LEU A 147 -0.07 -5.97 8.44
CA LEU A 147 -0.53 -7.11 7.67
C LEU A 147 0.42 -8.30 7.78
N GLU A 148 1.74 -8.06 7.73
CA GLU A 148 2.75 -9.11 7.89
C GLU A 148 2.70 -9.72 9.30
N SER A 149 2.52 -8.90 10.35
CA SER A 149 2.33 -9.40 11.73
C SER A 149 1.05 -10.22 11.87
N ASP A 150 -0.07 -9.72 11.35
CA ASP A 150 -1.36 -10.41 11.36
C ASP A 150 -1.32 -11.74 10.62
N LEU A 151 -0.57 -11.80 9.51
CA LEU A 151 -0.35 -13.01 8.75
C LEU A 151 0.41 -14.05 9.59
N GLU A 152 1.47 -13.64 10.28
CA GLU A 152 2.22 -14.52 11.18
C GLU A 152 1.32 -15.08 12.30
N ASP A 153 0.53 -14.24 12.94
CA ASP A 153 -0.37 -14.65 14.03
C ASP A 153 -1.48 -15.57 13.52
N THR A 154 -2.03 -15.29 12.34
CA THR A 154 -3.02 -16.14 11.66
C THR A 154 -2.43 -17.52 11.34
N ILE A 155 -1.19 -17.58 10.83
CA ILE A 155 -0.51 -18.85 10.54
C ILE A 155 -0.28 -19.65 11.83
N ARG A 156 0.18 -19.00 12.90
CA ARG A 156 0.34 -19.65 14.22
C ARG A 156 -0.97 -20.23 14.73
N ALA A 157 -2.08 -19.50 14.61
CA ALA A 157 -3.39 -19.97 15.01
C ALA A 157 -3.83 -21.23 14.23
N ILE A 158 -3.56 -21.27 12.91
CA ILE A 158 -3.84 -22.46 12.07
C ILE A 158 -3.01 -23.67 12.54
N GLU A 159 -1.72 -23.46 12.82
CA GLU A 159 -0.83 -24.53 13.30
C GLU A 159 -1.25 -25.09 14.66
N ASP A 160 -1.68 -24.22 15.57
CA ASP A 160 -2.11 -24.63 16.91
C ASP A 160 -3.45 -25.36 16.88
N LEU A 161 -4.39 -24.93 16.03
CA LEU A 161 -5.63 -25.66 15.77
C LEU A 161 -5.35 -27.04 15.16
N GLU A 162 -4.36 -27.17 14.28
CA GLU A 162 -3.97 -28.47 13.70
C GLU A 162 -3.40 -29.41 14.76
N LYS A 163 -2.55 -28.91 15.66
CA LYS A 163 -2.01 -29.70 16.79
C LYS A 163 -3.12 -30.18 17.71
N GLU A 164 -4.08 -29.31 18.04
CA GLU A 164 -5.20 -29.68 18.90
C GLU A 164 -6.10 -30.72 18.24
N ARG A 165 -6.35 -30.59 16.94
CA ARG A 165 -7.09 -31.59 16.16
C ARG A 165 -6.44 -32.97 16.27
N LEU A 166 -5.13 -33.05 16.11
CA LEU A 166 -4.38 -34.31 16.19
C LEU A 166 -4.44 -34.93 17.58
N ARG A 167 -4.31 -34.14 18.65
CA ARG A 167 -4.43 -34.64 20.03
C ARG A 167 -5.79 -35.28 20.30
N ILE A 168 -6.88 -34.68 19.81
CA ILE A 168 -8.22 -35.21 20.00
C ILE A 168 -8.39 -36.55 19.27
N ILE A 169 -7.85 -36.67 18.05
CA ILE A 169 -7.89 -37.92 17.27
C ILE A 169 -7.04 -39.02 17.93
N GLU A 170 -5.91 -38.67 18.55
CA GLU A 170 -5.06 -39.63 19.26
C GLU A 170 -5.65 -40.10 20.61
N GLN A 171 -6.66 -39.39 21.14
CA GLN A 171 -7.31 -39.68 22.42
C GLN A 171 -8.69 -40.36 22.27
N GLU A 172 -9.28 -40.38 21.07
CA GLU A 172 -10.51 -41.13 20.72
C GLU A 172 -10.17 -42.56 20.24
#